data_AF-A0A496SSA7-F1
#
_entry.id   AF-A0A496SSA7-F1
#
_cell.length_a   1.000
_cell.length_b   1.000
_cell.length_c   1.000
_cell.angle_alpha   90.00
_cell.angle_beta   90.00
_cell.angle_gamma   90.00
#
_symmetry.space_group_name_H-M   'P 1'
#
loop_
_entity.id
_entity.type
_entity.pdbx_description
1 polymer ?
#
loop_
_entity_poly.entity_id
_entity_poly.type
_entity_poly.pdbx_seq_one_letter_code
_entity_poly.pdbx_strand_id
1 'polypeptide(L)' 'MGSRRLKDHGDVRRHLANVINRLEKGELEPNVAGKLGYLAGMLLKALEGSELAERVARLEQKIKELGSDKVRAIARHK' A
#
# COMPACT_ATOMS: atom_id res chain seq x y z
N MET A 1 -17.59 -1.75 20.05
CA MET A 1 -17.22 -1.26 18.70
C MET A 1 -16.13 -2.17 18.15
N GLY A 2 -16.30 -2.76 16.97
CA GLY A 2 -15.31 -3.67 16.39
C GLY A 2 -14.01 -2.96 16.02
N SER A 3 -12.87 -3.61 16.23
CA SER A 3 -11.55 -3.05 15.88
C SER A 3 -11.47 -2.80 14.37
N ARG A 4 -11.45 -1.53 13.96
CA ARG A 4 -11.32 -1.14 12.56
C ARG A 4 -9.92 -1.52 12.07
N ARG A 5 -9.84 -2.38 11.05
CA ARG A 5 -8.57 -2.77 10.42
C ARG A 5 -8.25 -1.78 9.29
N LEU A 6 -7.04 -1.26 9.26
CA LEU A 6 -6.56 -0.39 8.18
C LEU A 6 -5.84 -1.25 7.15
N LYS A 7 -6.52 -1.59 6.04
CA LYS A 7 -6.03 -2.57 5.06
C LYS A 7 -5.37 -1.93 3.85
N ASP A 8 -5.75 -0.71 3.52
CA ASP A 8 -5.30 0.00 2.34
C ASP A 8 -5.03 1.48 2.62
N HIS A 9 -4.46 2.17 1.63
CA HIS A 9 -4.18 3.61 1.69
C HIS A 9 -5.44 4.44 1.99
N GLY A 10 -6.61 4.02 1.48
CA GLY A 10 -7.88 4.70 1.69
C GLY A 10 -8.37 4.61 3.13
N ASP A 11 -8.17 3.46 3.78
CA ASP A 11 -8.43 3.27 5.21
C ASP A 11 -7.54 4.17 6.06
N VAL A 12 -6.24 4.18 5.79
CA VAL A 12 -5.30 5.01 6.56
C VAL A 12 -5.62 6.49 6.36
N ARG A 13 -5.93 6.91 5.12
CA ARG A 13 -6.39 8.28 4.82
C ARG A 13 -7.63 8.66 5.63
N ARG A 14 -8.66 7.80 5.64
CA ARG A 14 -9.89 8.04 6.42
C ARG A 14 -9.61 8.11 7.92
N HIS A 15 -8.72 7.26 8.42
CA HIS A 15 -8.32 7.26 9.82
C HIS A 15 -7.60 8.56 10.20
N LEU A 16 -6.61 8.99 9.42
CA LEU A 16 -5.89 10.24 9.64
C LEU A 16 -6.81 11.46 9.59
N ALA A 17 -7.74 11.51 8.63
CA ALA A 17 -8.75 12.57 8.57
C ALA A 17 -9.58 12.63 9.86
N ASN A 18 -9.98 11.48 10.41
CA ASN A 18 -10.69 11.44 11.69
C ASN A 18 -9.82 11.91 12.86
N VAL A 19 -8.54 11.52 12.90
CA VAL A 19 -7.59 11.96 13.94
C VAL A 19 -7.41 13.48 13.90
N ILE A 20 -7.19 14.05 12.71
CA ILE A 20 -7.03 15.50 12.50
C ILE A 20 -8.28 16.24 12.99
N ASN A 21 -9.46 15.84 12.51
CA ASN A 21 -10.71 16.50 12.89
C ASN A 21 -10.98 16.47 14.40
N ARG A 22 -10.62 15.37 15.08
CA ARG A 22 -10.78 15.27 16.54
C ARG A 22 -9.75 16.10 17.30
N LEU A 23 -8.52 16.17 16.81
CA LEU A 23 -7.48 17.02 17.38
C LEU A 23 -7.86 18.51 17.27
N GLU A 24 -8.32 18.96 16.10
CA GLU A 24 -8.75 20.35 15.86
C GLU A 24 -9.93 20.77 16.75
N LYS A 25 -10.81 19.81 17.10
CA LYS A 25 -11.93 20.03 18.02
C LYS A 25 -11.55 19.96 19.50
N GLY A 26 -10.31 19.60 19.84
CA GLY A 26 -9.89 19.34 21.23
C GLY A 26 -10.46 18.03 21.81
N GLU A 27 -11.02 17.15 20.98
CA GLU A 27 -11.56 15.84 21.36
C GLU A 27 -10.48 14.74 21.41
N LEU A 28 -9.22 15.12 21.13
CA LEU A 28 -8.08 14.23 21.11
C LEU A 28 -6.82 14.98 21.57
N GLU A 29 -6.12 14.38 22.53
CA GLU A 29 -4.87 14.91 23.05
C GLU A 29 -3.76 14.98 21.99
N PRO A 30 -2.98 16.09 21.89
CA PRO A 30 -1.93 16.25 20.90
C PRO A 30 -0.89 15.12 20.89
N ASN A 31 -0.49 14.64 22.07
CA ASN A 31 0.49 13.54 22.19
C ASN A 31 -0.07 12.22 21.63
N VAL A 32 -1.37 11.96 21.84
CA VAL A 32 -2.02 10.77 21.29
C VAL A 32 -2.16 10.89 19.78
N ALA A 33 -2.58 12.06 19.28
CA ALA A 33 -2.68 12.34 17.86
C ALA A 33 -1.32 12.17 17.15
N GLY A 34 -0.23 12.66 17.74
CA GLY A 34 1.13 12.50 17.22
C GLY A 34 1.54 11.02 17.09
N LYS A 35 1.29 10.21 18.12
CA LYS A 35 1.58 8.76 18.08
C LYS A 35 0.75 8.03 17.03
N LEU A 36 -0.54 8.36 16.91
CA LEU A 36 -1.41 7.79 15.88
C LEU A 36 -0.94 8.17 14.47
N GLY A 37 -0.55 9.43 14.27
CA GLY A 37 0.02 9.91 13.00
C GLY A 37 1.30 9.16 12.62
N TYR A 38 2.20 8.96 13.58
CA TYR A 38 3.45 8.22 13.36
C TYR A 38 3.20 6.76 12.96
N LEU A 39 2.36 6.05 13.69
CA LEU A 39 2.03 4.65 13.40
C LEU A 39 1.31 4.50 12.06
N ALA A 40 0.38 5.41 11.75
CA ALA A 40 -0.30 5.45 10.46
C ALA A 40 0.68 5.69 9.31
N GLY A 41 1.69 6.55 9.51
CA GLY A 41 2.76 6.77 8.54
C GLY A 41 3.63 5.54 8.31
N MET A 42 3.99 4.80 9.36
CA MET A 42 4.70 3.52 9.22
C MET A 42 3.86 2.49 8.45
N LEU A 43 2.57 2.42 8.73
CA LEU A 43 1.65 1.51 8.05
C LEU A 43 1.52 1.87 6.56
N LEU A 44 1.39 3.15 6.21
CA LEU A 44 1.36 3.60 4.83
C LEU A 44 2.60 3.14 4.06
N LYS A 45 3.80 3.34 4.63
CA LYS A 45 5.05 2.89 4.01
C LYS A 45 5.08 1.37 3.77
N ALA A 46 4.58 0.58 4.71
CA ALA A 46 4.50 -0.86 4.55
C ALA A 46 3.52 -1.26 3.43
N LEU A 47 2.35 -0.62 3.37
CA LEU A 47 1.36 -0.83 2.32
C LEU A 47 1.93 -0.46 0.93
N GLU A 48 2.54 0.71 0.80
CA GLU A 48 3.19 1.18 -0.43
C GLU A 48 4.29 0.21 -0.88
N GLY A 49 5.14 -0.23 0.06
CA GLY A 49 6.20 -1.20 -0.22
C GLY A 49 5.67 -2.53 -0.74
N SER A 50 4.60 -3.05 -0.12
CA SER A 50 3.97 -4.30 -0.56
C SER A 50 3.34 -4.19 -1.94
N GLU A 51 2.60 -3.10 -2.20
CA GLU A 51 1.94 -2.89 -3.50
C GLU A 51 2.97 -2.72 -4.62
N LEU A 52 4.05 -1.97 -4.38
CA LEU A 52 5.13 -1.80 -5.34
C LEU A 52 5.84 -3.13 -5.61
N ALA A 53 6.16 -3.91 -4.58
CA ALA A 53 6.79 -5.22 -4.74
C ALA A 53 5.92 -6.16 -5.59
N GLU A 54 4.60 -6.20 -5.33
CA GLU A 54 3.69 -7.00 -6.14
C GLU A 54 3.59 -6.51 -7.59
N ARG A 55 3.56 -5.19 -7.81
CA ARG A 55 3.54 -4.61 -9.16
C ARG A 55 4.81 -4.96 -9.94
N VAL A 56 5.97 -4.89 -9.30
CA VAL A 56 7.25 -5.29 -9.89
C VAL A 56 7.22 -6.77 -10.25
N ALA A 57 6.83 -7.65 -9.32
CA ALA A 57 6.75 -9.08 -9.57
C ALA A 57 5.83 -9.43 -10.76
N ARG A 58 4.67 -8.75 -10.88
CA ARG A 58 3.77 -8.90 -12.03
C ARG A 58 4.41 -8.47 -13.35
N LEU A 59 5.17 -7.38 -13.35
CA LEU A 59 5.87 -6.89 -14.54
C LEU A 59 7.00 -7.84 -14.95
N GLU A 60 7.80 -8.32 -14.00
CA GLU A 60 8.87 -9.28 -14.23
C GLU A 60 8.33 -10.58 -14.84
N GLN A 61 7.22 -11.08 -14.31
CA GLN A 61 6.55 -12.27 -14.84
C GLN A 61 6.09 -12.04 -16.29
N LYS A 62 5.47 -10.89 -16.59
CA LYS A 62 5.02 -10.56 -17.95
C LYS A 62 6.18 -10.44 -18.93
N ILE A 63 7.31 -9.87 -18.50
CA ILE A 63 8.53 -9.80 -19.32
C ILE A 63 9.07 -11.21 -19.63
N LYS A 64 9.08 -12.11 -18.64
CA LYS A 64 9.53 -13.50 -18.81
C LYS A 64 8.64 -14.28 -19.78
N GLU A 65 7.33 -14.08 -19.72
CA GLU A 65 6.36 -14.67 -20.66
C GLU A 65 6.63 -14.19 -22.09
N LEU A 66 6.74 -12.87 -22.30
CA LEU A 66 7.03 -12.28 -23.61
C LEU A 66 8.37 -12.74 -24.21
N GLY A 67 9.40 -12.90 -23.37
CA GLY A 67 10.69 -13.45 -23.80
C GLY A 67 10.59 -14.92 -24.21
N SER A 68 9.84 -15.72 -23.45
CA SER A 68 9.61 -17.14 -23.72
C SER A 68 8.82 -17.36 -25.01
N ASP A 69 7.86 -16.49 -25.32
CA ASP A 69 7.04 -16.57 -26.52
C ASP A 69 7.85 -16.24 -27.79
N LYS A 70 8.76 -15.25 -27.72
CA LYS A 70 9.69 -14.95 -28.82
C LYS A 70 10.64 -16.13 -29.11
N VAL A 71 11.18 -16.77 -28.07
CA VAL A 71 12.05 -17.95 -28.23
C VAL A 71 11.27 -19.11 -28.87
N ARG A 72 10.03 -19.36 -28.44
CA ARG A 72 9.17 -20.39 -29.05
C ARG A 72 8.77 -20.07 -30.49
N ALA A 73 8.68 -18.81 -30.89
CA ALA A 73 8.39 -18.43 -32.27
C ALA A 73 9.59 -18.74 -33.19
N ILE A 74 10.82 -18.43 -32.75
CA ILE A 74 12.05 -18.73 -33.50
C ILE A 74 12.27 -20.24 -33.64
N ALA A 75 12.04 -21.00 -32.57
CA ALA A 75 12.20 -22.45 -32.58
C ALA A 75 11.20 -23.20 -33.49
N ARG A 76 10.09 -22.58 -33.88
CA ARG A 76 9.08 -23.16 -34.79
C ARG A 76 9.38 -22.94 -36.28
N HIS A 77 10.33 -22.06 -36.61
CA HIS A 77 10.72 -21.72 -37.98
C HIS A 77 12.11 -22.28 -38.36
N LYS A 78 12.66 -23.18 -37.55
CA LYS A 78 13.83 -24.02 -37.86
C LYS A 78 13.36 -25.46 -37.99
#